data_AF-A0A447CZS8-F1
#
_entry.id   AF-A0A447CZS8-F1
#
_cell.length_a   1.000
_cell.length_b   1.000
_cell.length_c   1.000
_cell.angle_alpha   90.00
_cell.angle_beta   90.00
_cell.angle_gamma   90.00
#
_symmetry.space_group_name_H-M   'P 1'
#
loop_
_entity.id
_entity.type
_entity.pdbx_description
1 polymer ?
#
loop_
_entity_poly.entity_id
_entity_poly.type
_entity_poly.pdbx_seq_one_letter_code
_entity_poly.pdbx_strand_id
1 'polypeptide(L)' 'MKLLDYMRREGVDDEALAARLGSVTAFAVKKWKYGERIPDALTIVRLEEITGGAVTLRDWADQQRARPATERAAS' A
#
# COMPACT_ATOMS: atom_id res chain seq x y z
N MET A 1 -5.49 -1.94 8.79
CA MET A 1 -6.35 -1.18 7.84
C MET A 1 -5.73 -1.22 6.44
N LYS A 2 -6.51 -1.20 5.34
CA LYS A 2 -5.91 -1.11 4.00
C LYS A 2 -5.39 0.31 3.72
N LEU A 3 -4.39 0.42 2.86
CA LEU A 3 -3.87 1.73 2.45
C LEU A 3 -4.95 2.65 1.87
N LEU A 4 -5.88 2.11 1.09
CA LEU A 4 -7.01 2.86 0.53
C LEU A 4 -7.89 3.49 1.61
N ASP A 5 -8.13 2.78 2.71
CA ASP A 5 -9.00 3.26 3.79
C ASP A 5 -8.31 4.38 4.58
N TYR A 6 -7.01 4.23 4.85
CA TYR A 6 -6.18 5.29 5.43
C TYR A 6 -6.20 6.56 4.57
N MET A 7 -5.97 6.41 3.26
CA MET A 7 -5.96 7.54 2.32
C MET A 7 -7.30 8.27 2.27
N ARG A 8 -8.41 7.53 2.30
CA ARG A 8 -9.77 8.12 2.39
C ARG A 8 -9.98 8.86 3.71
N ARG A 9 -9.55 8.28 4.84
CA ARG A 9 -9.70 8.88 6.17
C ARG A 9 -8.92 10.20 6.28
N GLU A 10 -7.70 10.23 5.75
CA GLU A 10 -6.81 11.39 5.84
C GLU A 10 -6.98 12.40 4.69
N GLY A 11 -7.85 12.12 3.71
CA GLY A 11 -8.04 12.97 2.54
C GLY A 11 -6.79 13.08 1.65
N VAL A 12 -5.97 12.02 1.61
CA VAL A 12 -4.69 11.99 0.88
C VAL A 12 -4.89 11.25 -0.44
N ASP A 13 -4.53 11.90 -1.55
CA ASP A 13 -4.54 11.29 -2.88
C ASP A 13 -3.21 10.58 -3.24
N ASP A 14 -3.16 10.01 -4.43
CA ASP A 14 -2.00 9.23 -4.89
C ASP A 14 -0.73 10.08 -5.05
N GLU A 15 -0.88 11.31 -5.53
CA GLU A 15 0.23 12.23 -5.75
C GLU A 15 0.79 12.72 -4.42
N ALA A 16 -0.08 13.10 -3.49
CA ALA A 16 0.29 13.54 -2.16
C ALA A 16 0.99 12.42 -1.37
N LEU A 17 0.50 11.18 -1.43
CA LEU A 17 1.16 10.06 -0.75
C LEU A 17 2.51 9.72 -1.40
N ALA A 18 2.58 9.73 -2.73
CA ALA A 18 3.82 9.52 -3.47
C ALA A 18 4.87 10.59 -3.12
N ALA A 19 4.46 11.87 -3.05
CA ALA A 19 5.33 12.97 -2.63
C ALA A 19 5.84 12.81 -1.19
N ARG A 20 4.99 12.35 -0.25
CA ARG A 20 5.41 12.06 1.13
C ARG A 20 6.44 10.93 1.21
N LEU A 21 6.33 9.93 0.35
CA LEU A 21 7.29 8.83 0.25
C LEU A 21 8.57 9.22 -0.50
N GLY A 22 8.50 10.23 -1.37
CA GLY A 22 9.63 10.89 -2.05
C GLY A 22 10.36 10.04 -3.10
N SER A 23 10.08 8.75 -3.19
CA SER A 23 10.84 7.77 -3.99
C SER A 23 9.95 6.90 -4.89
N VAL A 24 8.65 7.21 -4.94
CA VAL A 24 7.65 6.35 -5.58
C VAL A 24 6.68 7.21 -6.40
N THR A 25 6.05 6.62 -7.40
CA THR A 25 5.12 7.33 -8.27
C THR A 25 3.67 7.16 -7.78
N ALA A 26 2.80 8.12 -8.13
CA ALA A 26 1.36 8.00 -7.89
C ALA A 26 0.77 6.72 -8.50
N PHE A 27 1.33 6.27 -9.63
CA PHE A 27 0.95 4.99 -10.25
C PHE A 27 1.30 3.78 -9.37
N ALA A 28 2.47 3.77 -8.72
CA ALA A 28 2.84 2.73 -7.77
C ALA A 28 1.87 2.69 -6.58
N VAL A 29 1.55 3.87 -6.02
CA VAL A 29 0.54 4.01 -4.96
C VAL A 29 -0.80 3.45 -5.39
N LYS A 30 -1.26 3.77 -6.60
CA LYS A 30 -2.50 3.24 -7.18
C LYS A 30 -2.52 1.71 -7.22
N LYS A 31 -1.43 1.08 -7.65
CA LYS A 31 -1.31 -0.38 -7.68
C LYS A 31 -1.35 -1.00 -6.28
N TRP A 32 -0.84 -0.31 -5.27
CA TRP A 32 -0.87 -0.79 -3.90
C TRP A 32 -2.26 -0.67 -3.25
N LYS A 33 -2.97 0.44 -3.50
CA LYS A 33 -4.34 0.67 -2.99
C LYS A 33 -5.30 -0.45 -3.38
N TYR A 34 -5.21 -0.90 -4.62
CA TYR A 34 -6.06 -1.96 -5.17
C TYR A 34 -5.46 -3.36 -5.00
N GLY A 35 -4.29 -3.47 -4.37
CA GLY A 35 -3.60 -4.74 -4.13
C GLY A 35 -3.13 -5.47 -5.38
N GLU A 36 -3.08 -4.78 -6.51
CA GLU A 36 -2.50 -5.30 -7.76
C GLU A 36 -1.01 -5.62 -7.55
N ARG A 37 -0.32 -4.80 -6.74
CA ARG A 37 1.09 -4.97 -6.35
C ARG A 37 1.27 -4.78 -4.85
N ILE A 38 2.23 -5.50 -4.27
CA ILE A 38 2.73 -5.28 -2.90
C ILE A 38 3.98 -4.39 -2.97
N PRO A 39 4.13 -3.35 -2.12
CA PRO A 39 5.37 -2.59 -2.03
C PRO A 39 6.51 -3.47 -1.52
N ASP A 40 7.76 -3.08 -1.78
CA ASP A 40 8.90 -3.76 -1.15
C ASP A 40 8.95 -3.51 0.37
N ALA A 41 9.78 -4.29 1.07
CA ALA A 41 9.87 -4.26 2.53
C ALA A 41 10.26 -2.88 3.08
N LEU A 42 11.18 -2.16 2.44
CA LEU A 42 11.60 -0.82 2.89
C LEU A 42 10.48 0.19 2.72
N THR A 43 9.74 0.10 1.61
CA THR A 43 8.57 0.93 1.35
C THR A 43 7.45 0.64 2.34
N ILE A 44 7.25 -0.61 2.75
CA ILE A 44 6.27 -0.98 3.78
C ILE A 44 6.65 -0.35 5.13
N VAL A 45 7.91 -0.44 5.54
CA VAL A 45 8.39 0.20 6.78
C VAL A 45 8.13 1.69 6.75
N ARG A 46 8.47 2.35 5.63
CA ARG A 46 8.25 3.80 5.48
C ARG A 46 6.77 4.17 5.46
N LEU A 47 5.92 3.35 4.85
CA LEU A 47 4.46 3.52 4.90
C LEU A 47 3.95 3.42 6.34
N GLU A 48 4.44 2.45 7.11
CA GLU A 48 4.08 2.29 8.52
C GLU A 48 4.47 3.53 9.34
N GLU A 49 5.67 4.08 9.12
CA GLU A 49 6.14 5.32 9.75
C GLU A 49 5.26 6.53 9.40
N ILE A 50 5.04 6.82 8.10
CA ILE A 50 4.29 8.02 7.68
C ILE A 50 2.79 7.92 7.96
N THR A 51 2.26 6.71 8.16
CA THR A 51 0.88 6.48 8.56
C THR A 51 0.70 6.40 10.07
N GLY A 52 1.79 6.52 10.86
CA GLY A 52 1.76 6.42 12.31
C GLY A 52 1.29 5.04 12.80
N GLY A 53 1.65 3.98 12.07
CA GLY A 53 1.24 2.60 12.38
C GLY A 53 -0.20 2.26 11.98
N ALA A 54 -0.91 3.14 11.25
CA ALA A 54 -2.27 2.84 10.80
C ALA A 54 -2.30 1.77 9.69
N VAL A 55 -1.26 1.74 8.85
CA VAL A 55 -1.04 0.72 7.82
C VAL A 55 0.24 -0.02 8.14
N THR A 56 0.11 -1.27 8.59
CA THR A 56 1.22 -2.07 9.10
C THR A 56 1.65 -3.16 8.11
N LEU A 57 2.82 -3.77 8.33
CA LEU A 57 3.22 -4.98 7.62
C LEU A 57 2.14 -6.10 7.66
N ARG A 58 1.42 -6.24 8.78
CA ARG A 58 0.36 -7.24 8.92
C ARG A 58 -0.78 -7.01 7.93
N ASP A 59 -1.15 -5.75 7.70
CA ASP A 59 -2.20 -5.40 6.75
C ASP A 59 -1.84 -5.79 5.31
N TRP A 60 -0.57 -5.61 4.93
CA TRP A 60 -0.05 -6.07 3.64
C TRP A 60 -0.07 -7.59 3.51
N ALA A 61 0.32 -8.31 4.56
CA ALA A 61 0.29 -9.76 4.58
C ALA A 61 -1.14 -10.31 4.46
N ASP A 62 -2.10 -9.72 5.18
CA ASP A 62 -3.51 -10.12 5.12
C ASP A 62 -4.14 -9.81 3.77
N GLN A 63 -3.79 -8.67 3.16
CA GLN A 63 -4.19 -8.34 1.79
C GLN A 63 -3.65 -9.35 0.76
N GLN A 64 -2.38 -9.76 0.90
CA GLN A 64 -1.79 -10.77 0.01
C GLN A 64 -2.49 -12.13 0.18
N ARG A 65 -2.80 -12.53 1.42
CA ARG A 65 -3.52 -13.78 1.74
C ARG A 65 -4.94 -13.80 1.18
N ALA A 66 -5.62 -12.66 1.21
CA ALA A 66 -6.99 -12.52 0.69
C ALA A 66 -7.05 -12.57 -0.85
N ARG A 67 -5.93 -12.41 -1.57
CA ARG A 67 -5.92 -12.51 -3.03
C ARG A 67 -6.19 -13.97 -3.47
N PRO A 68 -7.19 -14.21 -4.35
CA PRO A 68 -7.54 -15.55 -4.79
C PRO A 68 -6.36 -16.27 -5.47
N ALA A 69 -6.24 -17.57 -5.20
CA ALA A 69 -5.12 -18.40 -5.65
C ALA A 69 -4.95 -18.46 -7.19
N THR A 70 -6.03 -18.23 -7.94
CA THR A 70 -6.04 -18.21 -9.41
C THR A 70 -5.21 -17.08 -10.02
N GLU A 71 -4.91 -16.00 -9.28
CA GLU A 71 -4.07 -14.89 -9.74
C GLU A 71 -2.59 -15.04 -9.35
N ARG A 72 -2.26 -15.95 -8.43
CA ARG A 72 -0.89 -16.12 -7.91
C ARG A 72 0.03 -16.92 -8.84
N ALA A 73 -0.54 -17.65 -9.80
CA ALA A 73 0.20 -18.54 -10.70
C ALA A 73 0.73 -17.84 -11.98
N ALA A 74 0.49 -16.53 -12.13
CA ALA A 74 0.77 -15.78 -13.37
C ALA A 74 1.86 -14.68 -13.22
N SER A 75 2.68 -14.70 -12.16
CA SER A 75 3.74 -13.71 -11.91
C SER A 75 5.10 -14.35 -11.74
#